data_AF-A0A940RU58-F1
#
_entry.id   AF-A0A940RU58-F1
#
_cell.length_a   1.000
_cell.length_b   1.000
_cell.length_c   1.000
_cell.angle_alpha   90.00
_cell.angle_beta   90.00
_cell.angle_gamma   90.00
#
_symmetry.space_group_name_H-M   'P 1'
#
loop_
_entity.id
_entity.type
_entity.pdbx_description
1 polymer ?
#
loop_
_entity_poly.entity_id
_entity_poly.type
_entity_poly.pdbx_seq_one_letter_code
_entity_poly.pdbx_strand_id
1 'polypeptide(L)'
;MAAAETAAPEVALREYGPAVSMPLSAEAGLALAASGILQSAAPDPGTAGHWLLRAGSRVGAVRVPGGPVVRIAPKTPVRRLFFLLGFSLDPARAWRERGEGTVDTGAYDDVVPALAHAVERQIDAALRQGVLQGYREMEESALVLRGRLREAEQIRRHFGRTPPVEITYDAYTADIAENRLLRAAAERLLRLPGVPGPVRRRLGHQRVRLADALPLVRGQELPRWQPSRLNARYQPALRLAEAVLRGSSPEHRPPDSEPLAVDGFLLDMNQLFEDFVTVALREALRERGLTARLQDPHHLDTAGVVGIRPDLVVRTGDGRTPLAVVDAKYKVERADGLPNADLYQALAYATVLGLREAHLVYAAGRLPRRVHEVRGTPAGPDGRRTRLYQHSLDLAGEPRQLLATLGELAEQLAGGAPLPD
;
A
#
# COMPACT_ATOMS: atom_id res chain seq x y z
N MET A 1 15.05 33.65 -23.51
CA MET A 1 13.77 33.93 -22.84
C MET A 1 13.23 32.62 -22.29
N ALA A 2 13.44 32.36 -21.00
CA ALA A 2 12.82 31.23 -20.32
C ALA A 2 11.33 31.53 -20.18
N ALA A 3 10.48 30.73 -20.82
CA ALA A 3 9.05 30.79 -20.57
C ALA A 3 8.84 30.51 -19.08
N ALA A 4 8.32 31.49 -18.35
CA ALA A 4 7.85 31.30 -17.00
C ALA A 4 6.74 30.25 -17.06
N GLU A 5 7.07 29.03 -16.64
CA GLU A 5 6.14 27.93 -16.47
C GLU A 5 5.06 28.41 -15.49
N THR A 6 3.92 28.84 -16.03
CA THR A 6 2.81 29.34 -15.23
C THR A 6 2.39 28.18 -14.34
N ALA A 7 2.56 28.32 -13.03
CA ALA A 7 2.26 27.26 -12.08
C ALA A 7 0.84 26.75 -12.36
N ALA A 8 0.72 25.47 -12.71
CA ALA A 8 -0.59 24.87 -12.96
C ALA A 8 -1.48 25.13 -11.74
N PRO A 9 -2.77 25.49 -11.93
CA PRO A 9 -3.66 25.74 -10.82
C PRO A 9 -3.65 24.55 -9.83
N GLU A 10 -3.64 24.84 -8.54
CA GLU A 10 -3.57 23.82 -7.49
C GLU A 10 -4.93 23.72 -6.78
N VAL A 11 -5.40 22.50 -6.58
CA VAL A 11 -6.61 22.18 -5.82
C VAL A 11 -6.19 21.54 -4.51
N ALA A 12 -6.53 22.16 -3.38
CA ALA A 12 -6.36 21.56 -2.07
C ALA A 12 -7.70 20.98 -1.60
N LEU A 13 -7.75 19.66 -1.44
CA LEU A 13 -8.86 18.93 -0.84
C LEU A 13 -8.39 18.31 0.48
N ARG A 14 -9.34 18.04 1.36
CA ARG A 14 -9.11 17.26 2.58
C ARG A 14 -9.84 15.94 2.48
N GLU A 15 -9.19 14.86 2.92
CA GLU A 15 -9.78 13.53 3.02
C GLU A 15 -11.17 13.60 3.69
N TYR A 16 -12.20 13.07 3.02
CA TYR A 16 -13.63 13.16 3.39
C TYR A 16 -14.11 14.57 3.85
N GLY A 17 -13.44 15.63 3.40
CA GLY A 17 -13.82 17.02 3.67
C GLY A 17 -15.08 17.45 2.90
N PRO A 18 -15.54 18.70 3.12
CA PRO A 18 -16.59 19.28 2.30
C PRO A 18 -16.18 19.35 0.83
N ALA A 19 -17.16 19.33 -0.07
CA ALA A 19 -16.90 19.53 -1.48
C ALA A 19 -16.39 20.96 -1.73
N VAL A 20 -15.40 21.10 -2.62
CA VAL A 20 -14.81 22.38 -2.99
C VAL A 20 -15.24 22.73 -4.42
N SER A 21 -15.81 23.91 -4.61
CA SER A 21 -16.15 24.46 -5.92
C SER A 21 -14.97 25.20 -6.52
N MET A 22 -14.66 24.93 -7.79
CA MET A 22 -13.59 25.65 -8.49
C MET A 22 -13.74 25.66 -10.02
N PRO A 23 -13.14 26.66 -10.69
CA PRO A 23 -13.17 26.74 -12.14
C PRO A 23 -12.36 25.58 -12.75
N LEU A 24 -13.01 24.77 -13.60
CA LEU A 24 -12.38 23.71 -14.38
C LEU A 24 -13.00 23.62 -15.76
N SER A 25 -12.18 23.30 -16.76
CA SER A 25 -12.69 22.95 -18.08
C SER A 25 -13.56 21.69 -17.99
N ALA A 26 -14.54 21.56 -18.89
CA ALA A 26 -15.38 20.36 -18.96
C ALA A 26 -14.53 19.10 -19.18
N GLU A 27 -13.48 19.17 -19.99
CA GLU A 27 -12.53 18.08 -20.22
C GLU A 27 -11.81 17.66 -18.94
N ALA A 28 -11.25 18.61 -18.18
CA ALA A 28 -10.55 18.31 -16.93
C ALA A 28 -11.50 17.77 -15.85
N GLY A 29 -12.72 18.30 -15.77
CA GLY A 29 -13.74 17.82 -14.84
C GLY A 29 -14.21 16.39 -15.15
N LEU A 30 -14.48 16.09 -16.42
CA LEU A 30 -14.84 14.74 -16.87
C LEU A 30 -13.68 13.75 -16.67
N ALA A 31 -12.45 14.17 -16.94
CA ALA A 31 -11.25 13.37 -16.67
C ALA A 31 -11.13 13.01 -15.18
N LEU A 32 -11.38 13.97 -14.28
CA LEU A 32 -11.41 13.74 -12.84
C LEU A 32 -12.54 12.79 -12.42
N ALA A 33 -13.74 12.97 -12.95
CA ALA A 33 -14.87 12.09 -12.67
C ALA A 33 -14.60 10.64 -13.12
N ALA A 34 -14.04 10.47 -14.32
CA ALA A 34 -13.70 9.16 -14.88
C ALA A 34 -12.48 8.50 -14.20
N SER A 35 -11.63 9.28 -13.52
CA SER A 35 -10.40 8.77 -12.91
C SER A 35 -10.62 7.86 -11.68
N GLY A 36 -11.79 7.93 -11.03
CA GLY A 36 -12.06 7.24 -9.77
C GLY A 36 -11.18 7.71 -8.60
N ILE A 37 -10.47 8.83 -8.73
CA ILE A 37 -9.57 9.39 -7.70
C ILE A 37 -10.37 10.05 -6.58
N LEU A 38 -11.41 10.78 -6.97
CA LEU A 38 -12.28 11.53 -6.07
C LEU A 38 -13.53 10.71 -5.74
N GLN A 39 -14.10 10.96 -4.55
CA GLN A 39 -15.39 10.38 -4.18
C GLN A 39 -16.50 10.90 -5.11
N SER A 40 -16.43 12.18 -5.47
CA SER A 40 -17.31 12.78 -6.47
C SER A 40 -16.61 13.95 -7.16
N ALA A 41 -16.83 14.07 -8.47
CA ALA A 41 -16.52 15.25 -9.26
C ALA A 41 -17.71 15.52 -10.20
N ALA A 42 -18.39 16.65 -10.02
CA ALA A 42 -19.57 17.01 -10.80
C ALA A 42 -19.59 18.51 -11.11
N PRO A 43 -20.26 18.96 -12.17
CA PRO A 43 -20.50 20.39 -12.40
C PRO A 43 -21.18 21.04 -11.20
N ASP A 44 -20.76 22.25 -10.85
CA ASP A 44 -21.38 23.01 -9.77
C ASP A 44 -22.73 23.59 -10.24
N PRO A 45 -23.87 23.20 -9.65
CA PRO A 45 -25.17 23.74 -10.04
C PRO A 45 -25.32 25.23 -9.69
N GLY A 46 -24.55 25.74 -8.72
CA GLY A 46 -24.61 27.12 -8.26
C GLY A 46 -23.66 28.06 -9.00
N THR A 47 -22.72 27.57 -9.80
CA THR A 47 -21.73 28.41 -10.50
C THR A 47 -21.33 27.80 -11.84
N ALA A 48 -21.74 28.44 -12.94
CA ALA A 48 -21.42 27.99 -14.29
C ALA A 48 -19.90 27.97 -14.53
N GLY A 49 -19.40 26.90 -15.16
CA GLY A 49 -17.97 26.71 -15.41
C GLY A 49 -17.16 26.21 -14.21
N HIS A 50 -17.81 25.99 -13.06
CA HIS A 50 -17.19 25.38 -11.89
C HIS A 50 -17.55 23.89 -11.75
N TRP A 51 -16.70 23.18 -11.01
CA TRP A 51 -16.90 21.80 -10.62
C TRP A 51 -16.80 21.67 -9.10
N LEU A 52 -17.72 20.89 -8.52
CA LEU A 52 -17.69 20.46 -7.12
C LEU A 52 -16.89 19.17 -6.99
N LEU A 53 -15.77 19.27 -6.28
CA LEU A 53 -14.82 18.16 -6.07
C LEU A 53 -14.85 17.71 -4.62
N ARG A 54 -14.95 16.40 -4.39
CA ARG A 54 -14.93 15.79 -3.05
C ARG A 54 -13.94 14.64 -2.98
N ALA A 55 -13.00 14.71 -2.05
CA ALA A 55 -12.06 13.62 -1.80
C ALA A 55 -12.67 12.50 -0.95
N GLY A 56 -12.29 11.25 -1.25
CA GLY A 56 -12.61 10.07 -0.45
C GLY A 56 -11.50 9.75 0.56
N SER A 57 -11.14 8.46 0.68
CA SER A 57 -10.07 7.93 1.56
C SER A 57 -8.65 8.05 0.98
N ARG A 58 -8.51 8.45 -0.28
CA ARG A 58 -7.21 8.51 -0.97
C ARG A 58 -6.52 9.84 -0.69
N VAL A 59 -5.25 9.80 -0.29
CA VAL A 59 -4.43 10.98 0.04
C VAL A 59 -3.16 11.04 -0.78
N GLY A 60 -2.67 12.23 -1.09
CA GLY A 60 -1.50 12.42 -1.96
C GLY A 60 -1.70 13.52 -2.99
N ALA A 61 -1.06 13.41 -4.15
CA ALA A 61 -1.19 14.40 -5.21
C ALA A 61 -1.28 13.76 -6.60
N VAL A 62 -2.08 14.37 -7.46
CA VAL A 62 -2.31 13.94 -8.83
C VAL A 62 -2.29 15.14 -9.76
N ARG A 63 -1.63 15.01 -10.91
CA ARG A 63 -1.72 15.97 -12.01
C ARG A 63 -2.72 15.44 -13.03
N VAL A 64 -3.76 16.22 -13.27
CA VAL A 64 -4.73 15.95 -14.35
C VAL A 64 -4.10 16.41 -15.68
N PRO A 65 -4.15 15.59 -16.75
CA PRO A 65 -3.73 16.03 -18.09
C PRO A 65 -4.46 17.31 -18.50
N GLY A 66 -3.71 18.34 -18.91
CA GLY A 66 -4.28 19.64 -19.30
C GLY A 66 -4.99 20.42 -18.18
N GLY A 67 -4.90 19.96 -16.92
CA GLY A 67 -5.66 20.47 -15.79
C GLY A 67 -4.81 20.81 -14.56
N PRO A 68 -5.47 21.04 -13.41
CA PRO A 68 -4.80 21.40 -12.18
C PRO A 68 -4.04 20.22 -11.55
N VAL A 69 -3.21 20.55 -10.56
CA VAL A 69 -2.71 19.56 -9.59
C VAL A 69 -3.72 19.44 -8.46
N VAL A 70 -4.27 18.24 -8.25
CA VAL A 70 -5.14 17.94 -7.11
C VAL A 70 -4.31 17.35 -5.98
N ARG A 71 -4.35 17.98 -4.81
CA ARG A 71 -3.71 17.51 -3.58
C ARG A 71 -4.77 17.19 -2.54
N ILE A 72 -4.67 16.02 -1.95
CA ILE A 72 -5.59 15.54 -0.94
C ILE A 72 -4.82 15.33 0.35
N ALA A 73 -5.08 16.18 1.33
CA ALA A 73 -4.46 16.12 2.65
C ALA A 73 -5.15 15.08 3.54
N PRO A 74 -4.39 14.24 4.28
CA PRO A 74 -4.95 13.27 5.21
C PRO A 74 -5.59 13.94 6.43
N LYS A 75 -6.55 13.25 7.08
CA LYS A 75 -7.06 13.66 8.40
C LYS A 75 -6.05 13.43 9.52
N THR A 76 -5.11 12.51 9.31
CA THR A 76 -4.10 12.07 10.28
C THR A 76 -2.75 12.72 9.93
N PRO A 77 -1.90 13.10 10.90
CA PRO A 77 -0.58 13.67 10.62
C PRO A 77 0.27 12.80 9.67
N VAL A 78 0.97 13.43 8.72
CA VAL A 78 1.76 12.72 7.69
C VAL A 78 2.79 11.77 8.29
N ARG A 79 3.48 12.17 9.37
CA ARG A 79 4.38 11.28 10.13
C ARG A 79 3.74 9.94 10.52
N ARG A 80 2.44 9.93 10.84
CA ARG A 80 1.71 8.71 11.21
C ARG A 80 1.45 7.83 10.00
N LEU A 81 1.02 8.42 8.89
CA LEU A 81 0.83 7.71 7.63
C LEU A 81 2.11 6.95 7.25
N PHE A 82 3.27 7.61 7.35
CA PHE A 82 4.57 6.98 7.05
C PHE A 82 5.01 5.94 8.06
N PHE A 83 4.61 6.07 9.33
CA PHE A 83 4.74 4.98 10.30
C PHE A 83 3.92 3.75 9.88
N LEU A 84 2.63 3.92 9.56
CA LEU A 84 1.77 2.82 9.12
C LEU A 84 2.34 2.16 7.85
N LEU A 85 2.77 2.97 6.88
CA LEU A 85 3.35 2.48 5.62
C LEU A 85 4.65 1.70 5.88
N GLY A 86 5.57 2.27 6.65
CA GLY A 86 6.83 1.62 7.01
C GLY A 86 6.60 0.30 7.74
N PHE A 87 5.63 0.26 8.65
CA PHE A 87 5.26 -0.95 9.38
C PHE A 87 4.73 -2.04 8.45
N SER A 88 3.79 -1.72 7.56
CA SER A 88 3.23 -2.70 6.61
C SER A 88 4.28 -3.23 5.62
N LEU A 89 5.31 -2.44 5.33
CA LEU A 89 6.39 -2.82 4.44
C LEU A 89 7.39 -3.80 5.06
N ASP A 90 7.81 -3.63 6.31
CA ASP A 90 8.72 -4.57 7.01
C ASP A 90 8.24 -4.89 8.44
N PRO A 91 7.19 -5.70 8.58
CA PRO A 91 6.46 -5.79 9.84
C PRO A 91 7.20 -6.54 10.94
N ALA A 92 7.89 -7.63 10.58
CA ALA A 92 8.65 -8.43 11.54
C ALA A 92 9.81 -7.64 12.15
N ARG A 93 10.39 -6.70 11.41
CA ARG A 93 11.39 -5.77 11.94
C ARG A 93 10.73 -4.68 12.79
N ALA A 94 9.72 -4.01 12.24
CA ALA A 94 9.05 -2.89 12.91
C ALA A 94 8.41 -3.29 14.25
N TRP A 95 7.84 -4.51 14.34
CA TRP A 95 7.30 -5.07 15.57
C TRP A 95 8.39 -5.30 16.63
N ARG A 96 9.50 -5.97 16.25
CA ARG A 96 10.64 -6.24 17.17
C ARG A 96 11.30 -4.96 17.68
N GLU A 97 11.44 -3.96 16.82
CA GLU A 97 12.02 -2.66 17.16
C GLU A 97 11.00 -1.73 17.86
N ARG A 98 9.77 -2.21 18.13
CA ARG A 98 8.69 -1.44 18.78
C ARG A 98 8.41 -0.10 18.10
N GLY A 99 8.54 -0.05 16.77
CA GLY A 99 8.39 1.17 15.98
C GLY A 99 9.57 2.15 16.09
N GLU A 100 10.68 1.80 16.75
CA GLU A 100 11.96 2.47 16.51
C GLU A 100 12.38 2.16 15.06
N GLY A 101 12.75 3.18 14.27
CA GLY A 101 13.00 3.02 12.83
C GLY A 101 11.86 3.47 11.92
N THR A 102 11.02 4.41 12.37
CA THR A 102 10.04 5.09 11.52
C THR A 102 10.69 5.65 10.27
N VAL A 103 9.94 5.67 9.17
CA VAL A 103 10.38 6.30 7.93
C VAL A 103 10.66 7.77 8.19
N ASP A 104 11.89 8.21 7.94
CA ASP A 104 12.28 9.62 8.06
C ASP A 104 11.53 10.44 6.99
N THR A 105 10.67 11.32 7.47
CA THR A 105 9.85 12.22 6.63
C THR A 105 10.44 13.62 6.56
N GLY A 106 11.56 13.88 7.22
CA GLY A 106 12.11 15.22 7.39
C GLY A 106 11.13 16.15 8.11
N ALA A 107 11.20 17.45 7.80
CA ALA A 107 10.27 18.46 8.32
C ALA A 107 9.05 18.66 7.39
N TYR A 108 8.64 17.63 6.65
CA TYR A 108 7.56 17.75 5.66
C TYR A 108 6.22 17.25 6.21
N ASP A 109 5.24 18.16 6.26
CA ASP A 109 3.86 17.87 6.68
C ASP A 109 2.90 17.52 5.52
N ASP A 110 3.44 17.33 4.32
CA ASP A 110 2.69 16.94 3.13
C ASP A 110 3.16 15.60 2.59
N VAL A 111 2.22 14.79 2.09
CA VAL A 111 2.43 13.40 1.67
C VAL A 111 3.52 13.30 0.60
N VAL A 112 3.51 14.14 -0.44
CA VAL A 112 4.43 13.99 -1.57
C VAL A 112 5.86 14.41 -1.23
N PRO A 113 6.11 15.59 -0.61
CA PRO A 113 7.43 15.94 -0.12
C PRO A 113 8.00 14.92 0.87
N ALA A 114 7.19 14.44 1.82
CA ALA A 114 7.61 13.44 2.79
C ALA A 114 7.95 12.10 2.12
N LEU A 115 7.14 11.63 1.16
CA LEU A 115 7.40 10.40 0.39
C LEU A 115 8.70 10.51 -0.40
N ALA A 116 8.86 11.62 -1.13
CA ALA A 116 10.03 11.83 -1.95
C ALA A 116 11.31 11.90 -1.09
N HIS A 117 11.23 12.57 0.06
CA HIS A 117 12.32 12.61 1.03
C HIS A 117 12.66 11.22 1.57
N ALA A 118 11.66 10.49 2.07
CA ALA A 118 11.81 9.15 2.61
C ALA A 118 12.46 8.18 1.62
N VAL A 119 11.94 8.12 0.39
CA VAL A 119 12.46 7.25 -0.67
C VAL A 119 13.87 7.65 -1.04
N GLU A 120 14.12 8.95 -1.24
CA GLU A 120 15.46 9.47 -1.55
C GLU A 120 16.47 9.08 -0.47
N ARG A 121 16.12 9.22 0.82
CA ARG A 121 17.00 8.87 1.93
C ARG A 121 17.32 7.38 1.98
N GLN A 122 16.36 6.51 1.67
CA GLN A 122 16.56 5.06 1.63
C GLN A 122 17.36 4.63 0.40
N ILE A 123 17.11 5.22 -0.77
CA ILE A 123 17.93 4.98 -1.98
C ILE A 123 19.37 5.43 -1.72
N ASP A 124 19.57 6.62 -1.14
CA ASP A 124 20.91 7.10 -0.79
C ASP A 124 21.61 6.09 0.12
N ALA A 125 20.92 5.64 1.17
CA ALA A 125 21.44 4.65 2.11
C ALA A 125 21.83 3.33 1.45
N ALA A 126 20.99 2.81 0.56
CA ALA A 126 21.25 1.59 -0.21
C ALA A 126 22.47 1.75 -1.11
N LEU A 127 22.61 2.91 -1.77
CA LEU A 127 23.68 3.17 -2.73
C LEU A 127 25.02 3.61 -2.07
N ARG A 128 25.06 3.89 -0.76
CA ARG A 128 26.28 4.44 -0.09
C ARG A 128 27.55 3.62 -0.33
N GLN A 129 27.44 2.30 -0.39
CA GLN A 129 28.58 1.39 -0.62
C GLN A 129 28.55 0.79 -2.04
N GLY A 130 28.13 1.60 -3.02
CA GLY A 130 28.12 1.25 -4.44
C GLY A 130 26.79 0.65 -4.94
N VAL A 131 26.63 0.67 -6.26
CA VAL A 131 25.50 0.03 -6.95
C VAL A 131 25.65 -1.48 -6.84
N LEU A 132 24.59 -2.16 -6.43
CA LEU A 132 24.57 -3.61 -6.32
C LEU A 132 24.69 -4.21 -7.71
N GLN A 133 25.61 -5.15 -7.87
CA GLN A 133 25.76 -5.95 -9.08
C GLN A 133 25.22 -7.34 -8.77
N GLY A 134 24.63 -7.99 -9.76
CA GLY A 134 24.16 -9.37 -9.62
C GLY A 134 24.29 -10.14 -10.93
N TYR A 135 24.19 -11.46 -10.83
CA TYR A 135 24.17 -12.33 -12.00
C TYR A 135 22.78 -12.35 -12.62
N ARG A 136 22.73 -12.16 -13.93
CA ARG A 136 21.52 -12.29 -14.73
C ARG A 136 21.82 -13.12 -15.96
N GLU A 137 20.96 -14.11 -16.23
CA GLU A 137 21.02 -14.89 -17.46
C GLU A 137 20.69 -13.96 -18.65
N MET A 138 21.62 -13.88 -19.60
CA MET A 138 21.50 -13.11 -20.83
C MET A 138 21.52 -14.05 -22.03
N GLU A 139 20.67 -13.74 -23.01
CA GLU A 139 20.63 -14.42 -24.31
C GLU A 139 21.08 -13.43 -25.39
N GLU A 140 22.04 -13.83 -26.23
CA GLU A 140 22.63 -12.97 -27.26
C GLU A 140 23.04 -13.77 -28.50
N SER A 141 22.96 -13.16 -29.69
CA SER A 141 23.58 -13.66 -30.92
C SER A 141 24.98 -13.06 -31.04
N ALA A 142 26.04 -13.81 -30.74
CA ALA A 142 27.41 -13.32 -30.68
C ALA A 142 28.31 -13.93 -31.76
N LEU A 143 29.44 -13.28 -32.08
CA LEU A 143 30.43 -13.85 -33.01
C LEU A 143 31.33 -14.91 -32.36
N VAL A 144 31.33 -14.97 -31.03
CA VAL A 144 32.16 -15.88 -30.22
C VAL A 144 31.30 -16.64 -29.23
N LEU A 145 31.63 -17.91 -28.99
CA LEU A 145 30.92 -18.74 -28.02
C LEU A 145 31.36 -18.35 -26.60
N ARG A 146 30.43 -17.81 -25.81
CA ARG A 146 30.59 -17.53 -24.37
C ARG A 146 29.40 -18.10 -23.61
N GLY A 147 29.64 -18.94 -22.61
CA GLY A 147 28.56 -19.61 -21.88
C GLY A 147 28.03 -20.84 -22.62
N ARG A 148 26.71 -21.04 -22.62
CA ARG A 148 26.01 -22.19 -23.21
C ARG A 148 25.43 -21.85 -24.58
N LEU A 149 25.57 -22.74 -25.55
CA LEU A 149 24.93 -22.58 -26.86
C LEU A 149 23.42 -22.89 -26.75
N ARG A 150 22.58 -22.06 -27.38
CA ARG A 150 21.14 -22.28 -27.50
C ARG A 150 20.85 -23.08 -28.77
N GLU A 151 21.14 -24.38 -28.75
CA GLU A 151 21.10 -25.28 -29.91
C GLU A 151 19.80 -25.15 -30.74
N ALA A 152 18.64 -25.12 -30.06
CA ALA A 152 17.35 -25.00 -30.72
C ALA A 152 17.19 -23.66 -31.47
N GLU A 153 17.61 -22.54 -30.87
CA GLU A 153 17.59 -21.23 -31.55
C GLU A 153 18.65 -21.14 -32.64
N GLN A 154 19.83 -21.72 -32.44
CA GLN A 154 20.89 -21.76 -33.44
C GLN A 154 20.43 -22.50 -34.71
N ILE A 155 19.80 -23.67 -34.55
CA ILE A 155 19.24 -24.43 -35.66
C ILE A 155 18.10 -23.65 -36.31
N ARG A 156 17.21 -23.01 -35.54
CA ARG A 156 16.09 -22.22 -36.09
C ARG A 156 16.53 -21.00 -36.89
N ARG A 157 17.48 -20.21 -36.38
CA ARG A 157 17.84 -18.90 -36.94
C ARG A 157 19.05 -18.95 -37.86
N HIS A 158 19.96 -19.87 -37.61
CA HIS A 158 21.29 -19.93 -38.24
C HIS A 158 21.65 -21.35 -38.69
N PHE A 159 20.67 -22.11 -39.22
CA PHE A 159 20.91 -23.44 -39.78
C PHE A 159 22.06 -23.43 -40.81
N GLY A 160 23.10 -24.23 -40.56
CA GLY A 160 24.26 -24.34 -41.45
C GLY A 160 25.15 -23.08 -41.53
N ARG A 161 24.91 -22.05 -40.68
CA ARG A 161 25.71 -20.82 -40.64
C ARG A 161 26.24 -20.58 -39.23
N THR A 162 27.53 -20.33 -39.10
CA THR A 162 28.19 -19.96 -37.84
C THR A 162 29.49 -19.26 -38.20
N PRO A 163 29.78 -18.04 -37.71
CA PRO A 163 28.97 -17.17 -36.83
C PRO A 163 27.82 -16.40 -37.55
N PRO A 164 26.87 -15.77 -36.82
CA PRO A 164 26.75 -15.66 -35.34
C PRO A 164 26.24 -16.94 -34.64
N VAL A 165 26.52 -17.05 -33.34
CA VAL A 165 26.07 -18.11 -32.42
C VAL A 165 25.09 -17.58 -31.39
N GLU A 166 23.96 -18.26 -31.23
CA GLU A 166 22.96 -17.99 -30.19
C GLU A 166 23.45 -18.57 -28.86
N ILE A 167 23.77 -17.71 -27.90
CA ILE A 167 24.36 -18.09 -26.61
C ILE A 167 23.51 -17.63 -25.43
N THR A 168 23.65 -18.33 -24.32
CA THR A 168 23.11 -17.98 -22.99
C THR A 168 24.26 -17.96 -21.98
N TYR A 169 24.43 -16.87 -21.24
CA TYR A 169 25.47 -16.75 -20.21
C TYR A 169 25.02 -15.89 -19.03
N ASP A 170 25.64 -16.09 -17.87
CA ASP A 170 25.38 -15.27 -16.69
C ASP A 170 26.24 -14.01 -16.72
N ALA A 171 25.61 -12.87 -16.94
CA ALA A 171 26.26 -11.56 -16.90
C ALA A 171 26.26 -11.01 -15.47
N TYR A 172 27.43 -10.62 -14.97
CA TYR A 172 27.52 -9.83 -13.74
C TYR A 172 27.28 -8.36 -14.10
N THR A 173 26.11 -7.84 -13.74
CA THR A 173 25.59 -6.56 -14.25
C THR A 173 24.85 -5.76 -13.17
N ALA A 174 24.74 -4.45 -13.41
CA ALA A 174 23.89 -3.55 -12.65
C ALA A 174 22.41 -3.67 -13.06
N ASP A 175 22.09 -4.31 -14.19
CA ASP A 175 20.73 -4.46 -14.70
C ASP A 175 19.95 -5.60 -14.02
N ILE A 176 19.84 -5.49 -12.70
CA ILE A 176 19.10 -6.39 -11.80
C ILE A 176 17.77 -5.78 -11.37
N ALA A 177 16.84 -6.64 -10.95
CA ALA A 177 15.49 -6.23 -10.51
C ALA A 177 15.53 -5.10 -9.48
N GLU A 178 16.43 -5.20 -8.49
CA GLU A 178 16.58 -4.23 -7.43
C GLU A 178 16.89 -2.83 -7.97
N ASN A 179 17.91 -2.69 -8.82
CA ASN A 179 18.31 -1.40 -9.36
C ASN A 179 17.26 -0.82 -10.31
N ARG A 180 16.59 -1.66 -11.10
CA ARG A 180 15.50 -1.24 -11.99
C ARG A 180 14.33 -0.66 -11.21
N LEU A 181 13.96 -1.28 -10.08
CA LEU A 181 12.91 -0.77 -9.18
C LEU A 181 13.30 0.57 -8.56
N LEU A 182 14.52 0.70 -8.03
CA LEU A 182 14.98 1.97 -7.44
C LEU A 182 15.03 3.09 -8.48
N ARG A 183 15.52 2.80 -9.70
CA ARG A 183 15.55 3.76 -10.81
C ARG A 183 14.15 4.21 -11.17
N ALA A 184 13.23 3.26 -11.36
CA ALA A 184 11.86 3.54 -11.73
C ALA A 184 11.13 4.38 -10.67
N ALA A 185 11.34 4.10 -9.38
CA ALA A 185 10.78 4.90 -8.30
C ALA A 185 11.35 6.33 -8.30
N ALA A 186 12.67 6.50 -8.47
CA ALA A 186 13.27 7.82 -8.58
C ALA A 186 12.73 8.61 -9.78
N GLU A 187 12.61 7.97 -10.96
CA GLU A 187 12.03 8.57 -12.15
C GLU A 187 10.56 8.94 -11.96
N ARG A 188 9.77 8.12 -11.25
CA ARG A 188 8.38 8.42 -10.93
C ARG A 188 8.27 9.63 -10.02
N LEU A 189 9.04 9.68 -8.93
CA LEU A 189 9.05 10.80 -8.00
C LEU A 189 9.46 12.11 -8.70
N LEU A 190 10.43 12.06 -9.61
CA LEU A 190 10.83 13.23 -10.40
C LEU A 190 9.69 13.80 -11.28
N ARG A 191 8.67 13.01 -11.61
CA ARG A 191 7.48 13.50 -12.35
C ARG A 191 6.39 14.04 -11.44
N LEU A 192 6.43 13.74 -10.14
CA LEU A 192 5.39 14.18 -9.21
C LEU A 192 5.46 15.71 -8.98
N PRO A 193 4.29 16.38 -8.96
CA PRO A 193 4.20 17.76 -8.51
C PRO A 193 4.53 17.86 -7.01
N GLY A 194 5.08 18.98 -6.56
CA GLY A 194 5.34 19.24 -5.15
C GLY A 194 6.63 18.63 -4.58
N VAL A 195 7.40 17.85 -5.34
CA VAL A 195 8.70 17.35 -4.86
C VAL A 195 9.70 18.51 -4.65
N PRO A 196 10.23 18.70 -3.41
CA PRO A 196 11.11 19.84 -3.09
C PRO A 196 12.38 19.87 -3.94
N GLY A 197 12.83 21.07 -4.33
CA GLY A 197 14.02 21.26 -5.17
C GLY A 197 15.28 20.54 -4.69
N PRO A 198 15.66 20.61 -3.39
CA PRO A 198 16.79 19.84 -2.86
C PRO A 198 16.63 18.32 -3.00
N VAL A 199 15.44 17.77 -2.73
CA VAL A 199 15.13 16.34 -2.85
C VAL A 199 15.17 15.92 -4.33
N ARG A 200 14.56 16.72 -5.21
CA ARG A 200 14.57 16.53 -6.67
C ARG A 200 15.98 16.44 -7.23
N ARG A 201 16.90 17.30 -6.79
CA ARG A 201 18.32 17.25 -7.20
C ARG A 201 18.99 15.94 -6.79
N ARG A 202 18.80 15.49 -5.55
CA ARG A 202 19.37 14.23 -5.05
C ARG A 202 18.78 13.01 -5.75
N LEU A 203 17.47 12.96 -5.97
CA LEU A 203 16.81 11.94 -6.80
C LEU A 203 17.38 11.92 -8.23
N GLY A 204 17.65 13.09 -8.82
CA GLY A 204 18.31 13.20 -10.12
C GLY A 204 19.70 12.56 -10.14
N HIS A 205 20.52 12.80 -9.12
CA HIS A 205 21.83 12.15 -8.98
C HIS A 205 21.68 10.62 -8.80
N GLN A 206 20.74 10.16 -7.98
CA GLN A 206 20.49 8.73 -7.78
C GLN A 206 20.06 8.04 -9.08
N ARG A 207 19.19 8.68 -9.88
CA ARG A 207 18.83 8.20 -11.22
C ARG A 207 20.05 8.03 -12.12
N VAL A 208 20.97 8.98 -12.13
CA VAL A 208 22.22 8.90 -12.93
C VAL A 208 23.10 7.76 -12.44
N ARG A 209 23.23 7.56 -11.12
CA ARG A 209 23.98 6.43 -10.56
C ARG A 209 23.41 5.07 -10.95
N LEU A 210 22.11 5.01 -11.23
CA LEU A 210 21.38 3.81 -11.64
C LEU A 210 21.21 3.71 -13.17
N ALA A 211 21.95 4.50 -13.96
CA ALA A 211 21.75 4.59 -15.41
C ALA A 211 21.96 3.26 -16.16
N ASP A 212 22.78 2.35 -15.62
CA ASP A 212 23.05 1.03 -16.20
C ASP A 212 21.89 0.03 -16.00
N ALA A 213 20.93 0.32 -15.12
CA ALA A 213 19.74 -0.50 -14.95
C ALA A 213 18.65 -0.06 -15.93
N LEU A 214 18.12 -0.97 -16.74
CA LEU A 214 17.16 -0.64 -17.80
C LEU A 214 15.86 -0.03 -17.23
N PRO A 215 15.32 1.03 -17.85
CA PRO A 215 14.06 1.62 -17.41
C PRO A 215 12.93 0.61 -17.49
N LEU A 216 11.91 0.78 -16.64
CA LEU A 216 10.69 -0.02 -16.71
C LEU A 216 9.75 0.57 -17.77
N VAL A 217 9.19 -0.30 -18.61
CA VAL A 217 8.17 0.07 -19.59
C VAL A 217 6.83 0.20 -18.86
N ARG A 218 6.01 1.21 -19.21
CA ARG A 218 4.67 1.37 -18.62
C ARG A 218 3.82 0.13 -18.92
N GLY A 219 3.05 -0.32 -17.93
CA GLY A 219 2.17 -1.50 -18.06
C GLY A 219 2.91 -2.83 -17.96
N GLN A 220 4.24 -2.85 -17.85
CA GLN A 220 4.99 -4.05 -17.53
C GLN A 220 4.82 -4.38 -16.03
N GLU A 221 4.68 -5.67 -15.70
CA GLU A 221 4.78 -6.12 -14.32
C GLU A 221 6.11 -5.69 -13.69
N LEU A 222 6.04 -5.27 -12.42
CA LEU A 222 7.24 -4.90 -11.67
C LEU A 222 8.18 -6.12 -11.54
N PRO A 223 9.50 -5.95 -11.77
CA PRO A 223 10.46 -7.01 -11.51
C PRO A 223 10.34 -7.55 -10.09
N ARG A 224 10.41 -8.86 -9.92
CA ARG A 224 10.40 -9.50 -8.59
C ARG A 224 11.81 -9.54 -8.03
N TRP A 225 11.96 -9.26 -6.74
CA TRP A 225 13.19 -9.45 -5.98
C TRP A 225 12.88 -10.24 -4.71
N GLN A 226 13.91 -10.85 -4.11
CA GLN A 226 13.77 -11.62 -2.88
C GLN A 226 14.72 -11.10 -1.81
N PRO A 227 14.27 -10.91 -0.55
CA PRO A 227 15.16 -10.56 0.55
C PRO A 227 16.29 -11.58 0.72
N SER A 228 17.53 -11.11 0.68
CA SER A 228 18.74 -11.90 0.93
C SER A 228 19.76 -11.10 1.75
N ARG A 229 20.81 -11.77 2.24
CA ARG A 229 21.93 -11.08 2.88
C ARG A 229 22.66 -10.13 1.93
N LEU A 230 22.71 -10.46 0.63
CA LEU A 230 23.41 -9.67 -0.39
C LEU A 230 22.73 -8.33 -0.66
N ASN A 231 21.40 -8.30 -0.63
CA ASN A 231 20.60 -7.09 -0.85
C ASN A 231 20.04 -6.49 0.45
N ALA A 232 20.49 -6.93 1.62
CA ALA A 232 19.99 -6.49 2.94
C ALA A 232 19.91 -4.95 3.07
N ARG A 233 20.94 -4.25 2.59
CA ARG A 233 21.00 -2.78 2.58
C ARG A 233 20.02 -2.10 1.60
N TYR A 234 19.50 -2.82 0.61
CA TYR A 234 18.54 -2.31 -0.38
C TYR A 234 17.10 -2.53 0.05
N GLN A 235 16.81 -3.52 0.91
CA GLN A 235 15.44 -3.94 1.22
C GLN A 235 14.52 -2.80 1.67
N PRO A 236 14.94 -1.85 2.55
CA PRO A 236 14.09 -0.72 2.92
C PRO A 236 13.75 0.18 1.71
N ALA A 237 14.74 0.45 0.85
CA ALA A 237 14.57 1.26 -0.34
C ALA A 237 13.67 0.56 -1.37
N LEU A 238 13.82 -0.75 -1.56
CA LEU A 238 13.03 -1.55 -2.48
C LEU A 238 11.56 -1.60 -2.08
N ARG A 239 11.28 -1.83 -0.80
CA ARG A 239 9.92 -1.84 -0.27
C ARG A 239 9.21 -0.50 -0.48
N LEU A 240 9.88 0.62 -0.21
CA LEU A 240 9.33 1.95 -0.50
C LEU A 240 9.21 2.21 -2.01
N ALA A 241 10.18 1.80 -2.81
CA ALA A 241 10.13 1.93 -4.27
C ALA A 241 8.92 1.20 -4.85
N GLU A 242 8.64 -0.02 -4.41
CA GLU A 242 7.42 -0.74 -4.79
C GLU A 242 6.15 0.01 -4.37
N ALA A 243 6.10 0.57 -3.16
CA ALA A 243 4.95 1.35 -2.70
C ALA A 243 4.70 2.58 -3.59
N VAL A 244 5.76 3.30 -4.00
CA VAL A 244 5.66 4.40 -4.97
C VAL A 244 5.13 3.89 -6.31
N LEU A 245 5.70 2.80 -6.83
CA LEU A 245 5.36 2.29 -8.15
C LEU A 245 3.91 1.78 -8.23
N ARG A 246 3.42 1.12 -7.17
CA ARG A 246 2.01 0.68 -7.04
C ARG A 246 1.06 1.86 -6.79
N GLY A 247 1.40 2.77 -5.87
CA GLY A 247 0.58 3.94 -5.53
C GLY A 247 0.51 5.00 -6.63
N SER A 248 1.34 4.88 -7.66
CA SER A 248 1.30 5.71 -8.85
C SER A 248 0.68 5.00 -10.07
N SER A 249 0.16 3.78 -9.93
CA SER A 249 -0.46 3.06 -11.06
C SER A 249 -1.91 3.52 -11.31
N PRO A 250 -2.35 3.76 -12.56
CA PRO A 250 -3.75 4.02 -12.92
C PRO A 250 -4.70 2.81 -12.79
N GLU A 251 -4.32 1.75 -12.07
CA GLU A 251 -4.87 0.39 -12.17
C GLU A 251 -6.31 0.17 -11.70
N HIS A 252 -7.05 1.21 -11.31
CA HIS A 252 -8.46 1.06 -10.92
C HIS A 252 -9.40 1.66 -11.96
N ARG A 253 -9.24 1.24 -13.21
CA ARG A 253 -10.11 1.59 -14.35
C ARG A 253 -11.05 0.44 -14.70
N PRO A 254 -12.31 0.71 -15.10
CA PRO A 254 -13.08 -0.23 -15.90
C PRO A 254 -12.30 -0.57 -17.19
N PRO A 255 -12.33 -1.83 -17.66
CA PRO A 255 -11.53 -2.31 -18.78
C PRO A 255 -11.70 -1.53 -20.11
N ASP A 256 -12.76 -0.73 -20.26
CA ASP A 256 -13.17 -0.12 -21.53
C ASP A 256 -12.82 1.37 -21.68
N SER A 257 -11.89 1.92 -20.87
CA SER A 257 -11.58 3.37 -20.93
C SER A 257 -10.14 3.67 -21.33
N GLU A 258 -9.98 4.59 -22.28
CA GLU A 258 -8.68 5.09 -22.78
C GLU A 258 -7.75 5.50 -21.63
N PRO A 259 -6.45 5.14 -21.69
CA PRO A 259 -5.51 5.42 -20.61
C PRO A 259 -5.20 6.92 -20.50
N LEU A 260 -5.93 7.64 -19.62
CA LEU A 260 -5.40 8.91 -19.12
C LEU A 260 -4.14 8.62 -18.31
N ALA A 261 -3.00 9.11 -18.81
CA ALA A 261 -1.75 9.17 -18.07
C ALA A 261 -1.85 10.22 -16.96
N VAL A 262 -2.37 9.82 -15.79
CA VAL A 262 -2.35 10.68 -14.60
C VAL A 262 -1.00 10.52 -13.91
N ASP A 263 -0.20 11.58 -13.85
CA ASP A 263 1.04 11.60 -13.07
C ASP A 263 0.70 11.94 -11.62
N GLY A 264 0.71 10.94 -10.75
CA GLY A 264 0.39 11.14 -9.34
C GLY A 264 0.80 10.00 -8.43
N PHE A 265 0.65 10.25 -7.14
CA PHE A 265 0.78 9.28 -6.07
C PHE A 265 -0.41 9.43 -5.15
N LEU A 266 -1.17 8.36 -4.98
CA LEU A 266 -2.31 8.30 -4.08
C LEU A 266 -2.17 7.06 -3.20
N LEU A 267 -2.42 7.24 -1.91
CA LEU A 267 -2.46 6.18 -0.93
C LEU A 267 -3.87 6.07 -0.37
N ASP A 268 -4.45 4.88 -0.39
CA ASP A 268 -5.75 4.64 0.23
C ASP A 268 -5.58 4.45 1.75
N MET A 269 -6.11 5.38 2.53
CA MET A 269 -5.99 5.35 3.99
C MET A 269 -6.77 4.19 4.63
N ASN A 270 -7.84 3.71 3.98
CA ASN A 270 -8.57 2.56 4.48
C ASN A 270 -7.70 1.30 4.40
N GLN A 271 -7.13 1.02 3.23
CA GLN A 271 -6.25 -0.13 3.02
C GLN A 271 -4.99 -0.03 3.88
N LEU A 272 -4.38 1.16 3.95
CA LEU A 272 -3.17 1.37 4.75
C LEU A 272 -3.40 1.03 6.23
N PHE A 273 -4.54 1.46 6.79
CA PHE A 273 -4.87 1.18 8.18
C PHE A 273 -5.20 -0.29 8.41
N GLU A 274 -5.95 -0.90 7.50
CA GLU A 274 -6.28 -2.33 7.53
C GLU A 274 -5.01 -3.19 7.48
N ASP A 275 -4.13 -2.94 6.52
CA ASP A 275 -2.84 -3.62 6.39
C ASP A 275 -2.05 -3.49 7.68
N PHE A 276 -1.96 -2.29 8.25
CA PHE A 276 -1.25 -2.08 9.51
C PHE A 276 -1.82 -2.91 10.66
N VAL A 277 -3.14 -2.82 10.90
CA VAL A 277 -3.78 -3.52 12.03
C VAL A 277 -3.64 -5.04 11.87
N THR A 278 -3.96 -5.57 10.69
CA THR A 278 -3.96 -7.01 10.45
C THR A 278 -2.55 -7.60 10.52
N VAL A 279 -1.57 -6.89 9.97
CA VAL A 279 -0.18 -7.34 9.98
C VAL A 279 0.44 -7.22 11.38
N ALA A 280 0.19 -6.13 12.10
CA ALA A 280 0.66 -5.95 13.48
C ALA A 280 0.06 -7.01 14.41
N LEU A 281 -1.25 -7.27 14.30
CA LEU A 281 -1.90 -8.34 15.05
C LEU A 281 -1.36 -9.71 14.68
N ARG A 282 -1.04 -9.99 13.41
CA ARG A 282 -0.42 -11.26 13.03
C ARG A 282 0.92 -11.47 13.74
N GLU A 283 1.78 -10.46 13.81
CA GLU A 283 3.05 -10.59 14.55
C GLU A 283 2.80 -10.79 16.05
N ALA A 284 1.88 -10.04 16.65
CA ALA A 284 1.50 -10.18 18.06
C ALA A 284 0.93 -11.57 18.40
N LEU A 285 0.07 -12.11 17.53
CA LEU A 285 -0.56 -13.43 17.69
C LEU A 285 0.47 -14.56 17.53
N ARG A 286 1.45 -14.39 16.63
CA ARG A 286 2.52 -15.37 16.41
C ARG A 286 3.39 -15.56 17.66
N GLU A 287 3.66 -14.49 18.39
CA GLU A 287 4.37 -14.54 19.69
C GLU A 287 3.60 -15.34 20.75
N ARG A 288 2.30 -15.55 20.56
CA ARG A 288 1.41 -16.31 21.45
C ARG A 288 1.04 -17.69 20.92
N GLY A 289 1.73 -18.17 19.89
CA GLY A 289 1.49 -19.50 19.32
C GLY A 289 0.17 -19.62 18.55
N LEU A 290 -0.44 -18.49 18.14
CA LEU A 290 -1.60 -18.47 17.27
C LEU A 290 -1.20 -18.16 15.82
N THR A 291 -2.09 -18.49 14.89
CA THR A 291 -1.93 -18.15 13.48
C THR A 291 -3.02 -17.16 13.06
N ALA A 292 -2.75 -16.37 12.02
CA ALA A 292 -3.70 -15.43 11.49
C ALA A 292 -3.72 -15.50 9.95
N ARG A 293 -4.92 -15.67 9.39
CA ARG A 293 -5.14 -15.63 7.94
C ARG A 293 -5.73 -14.27 7.58
N LEU A 294 -5.01 -13.52 6.76
CA LEU A 294 -5.45 -12.20 6.28
C LEU A 294 -6.35 -12.38 5.06
N GLN A 295 -7.34 -11.49 4.90
CA GLN A 295 -8.21 -11.40 3.73
C GLN A 295 -8.83 -12.76 3.35
N ASP A 296 -9.37 -13.49 4.33
CA ASP A 296 -9.81 -14.89 4.21
C ASP A 296 -11.17 -14.98 3.49
N PRO A 297 -11.25 -15.47 2.23
CA PRO A 297 -12.50 -15.47 1.47
C PRO A 297 -13.44 -16.59 1.92
N HIS A 298 -14.71 -16.24 2.12
CA HIS A 298 -15.82 -17.15 2.44
C HIS A 298 -17.07 -16.76 1.65
N HIS A 299 -18.15 -17.53 1.80
CA HIS A 299 -19.46 -17.23 1.25
C HIS A 299 -20.50 -17.12 2.37
N LEU A 300 -21.37 -16.12 2.27
CA LEU A 300 -22.45 -15.90 3.23
C LEU A 300 -23.58 -16.92 3.07
N ASP A 301 -23.88 -17.27 1.82
CA ASP A 301 -24.99 -18.13 1.44
C ASP A 301 -24.49 -19.49 0.93
N THR A 302 -25.36 -20.49 1.03
CA THR A 302 -25.08 -21.85 0.59
C THR A 302 -24.93 -21.99 -0.93
N ALA A 303 -25.50 -21.05 -1.70
CA ALA A 303 -25.34 -21.03 -3.16
C ALA A 303 -24.01 -20.39 -3.61
N GLY A 304 -23.23 -19.82 -2.67
CA GLY A 304 -21.92 -19.25 -2.96
C GLY A 304 -21.96 -17.92 -3.71
N VAL A 305 -23.11 -17.25 -3.76
CA VAL A 305 -23.31 -16.04 -4.57
C VAL A 305 -22.75 -14.79 -3.88
N VAL A 306 -22.90 -14.71 -2.56
CA VAL A 306 -22.53 -13.56 -1.75
C VAL A 306 -21.21 -13.85 -1.05
N GLY A 307 -20.12 -13.33 -1.61
CA GLY A 307 -18.80 -13.41 -0.99
C GLY A 307 -18.70 -12.55 0.27
N ILE A 308 -18.02 -13.06 1.29
CA ILE A 308 -17.59 -12.30 2.45
C ILE A 308 -16.10 -12.50 2.68
N ARG A 309 -15.41 -11.48 3.20
CA ARG A 309 -13.97 -11.51 3.40
C ARG A 309 -13.59 -10.74 4.66
N PRO A 310 -13.41 -11.41 5.80
CA PRO A 310 -12.87 -10.77 6.99
C PRO A 310 -11.40 -10.37 6.76
N ASP A 311 -11.01 -9.22 7.31
CA ASP A 311 -9.65 -8.70 7.15
C ASP A 311 -8.61 -9.61 7.82
N LEU A 312 -8.95 -10.17 8.99
CA LEU A 312 -8.12 -11.14 9.69
C LEU A 312 -8.98 -12.19 10.42
N VAL A 313 -8.65 -13.46 10.19
CA VAL A 313 -9.22 -14.60 10.95
C VAL A 313 -8.13 -15.19 11.83
N VAL A 314 -8.33 -15.12 13.14
CA VAL A 314 -7.46 -15.71 14.15
C VAL A 314 -7.73 -17.20 14.21
N ARG A 315 -6.68 -18.02 14.20
CA ARG A 315 -6.75 -19.47 14.26
C ARG A 315 -5.82 -20.02 15.33
N THR A 316 -6.10 -21.26 15.74
CA THR A 316 -5.21 -22.07 16.57
C THR A 316 -3.81 -22.17 15.96
N GLY A 317 -2.81 -22.57 16.78
CA GLY A 317 -1.42 -22.66 16.33
C GLY A 317 -1.19 -23.61 15.15
N ASP A 318 -2.04 -24.62 14.99
CA ASP A 318 -2.04 -25.55 13.86
C ASP A 318 -2.67 -24.97 12.57
N GLY A 319 -3.24 -23.77 12.64
CA GLY A 319 -3.88 -23.09 11.52
C GLY A 319 -5.22 -23.64 11.08
N ARG A 320 -5.86 -24.53 11.86
CA ARG A 320 -7.09 -25.20 11.45
C ARG A 320 -8.35 -24.53 11.98
N THR A 321 -8.41 -24.31 13.29
CA THR A 321 -9.66 -23.90 13.96
C THR A 321 -9.75 -22.38 14.07
N PRO A 322 -10.78 -21.73 13.51
CA PRO A 322 -10.99 -20.31 13.70
C PRO A 322 -11.47 -20.01 15.13
N LEU A 323 -10.89 -18.98 15.74
CA LEU A 323 -11.15 -18.58 17.12
C LEU A 323 -11.90 -17.25 17.20
N ALA A 324 -11.55 -16.31 16.32
CA ALA A 324 -12.14 -14.99 16.25
C ALA A 324 -11.89 -14.35 14.88
N VAL A 325 -12.68 -13.33 14.56
CA VAL A 325 -12.44 -12.45 13.40
C VAL A 325 -12.11 -11.05 13.88
N VAL A 326 -11.22 -10.38 13.16
CA VAL A 326 -10.89 -8.97 13.33
C VAL A 326 -11.11 -8.25 12.01
N ASP A 327 -11.81 -7.13 12.07
CA ASP A 327 -12.09 -6.25 10.95
C ASP A 327 -11.68 -4.81 11.33
N ALA A 328 -10.91 -4.15 10.46
CA ALA A 328 -10.26 -2.88 10.72
C ALA A 328 -10.90 -1.77 9.88
N LYS A 329 -11.35 -0.71 10.54
CA LYS A 329 -12.04 0.41 9.89
C LYS A 329 -11.34 1.74 10.16
N TYR A 330 -10.88 2.39 9.11
CA TYR A 330 -10.31 3.74 9.20
C TYR A 330 -11.42 4.80 9.30
N LYS A 331 -11.81 5.16 10.53
CA LYS A 331 -12.84 6.16 10.83
C LYS A 331 -12.39 7.09 11.97
N VAL A 332 -11.74 8.20 11.60
CA VAL A 332 -11.05 9.14 12.52
C VAL A 332 -12.01 10.13 13.20
N GLU A 333 -13.14 10.46 12.57
CA GLU A 333 -14.12 11.41 13.11
C GLU A 333 -15.46 10.70 13.38
N ARG A 334 -16.16 11.11 14.44
CA ARG A 334 -17.59 10.85 14.62
C ARG A 334 -18.33 12.18 14.64
N ALA A 335 -19.20 12.37 13.65
CA ALA A 335 -20.38 13.22 13.85
C ALA A 335 -21.50 12.39 14.50
N ASP A 336 -21.82 11.18 14.02
CA ASP A 336 -22.99 10.45 14.53
C ASP A 336 -22.80 8.93 14.51
N GLY A 337 -22.59 8.32 15.69
CA GLY A 337 -22.64 6.86 15.89
C GLY A 337 -21.56 6.05 15.15
N LEU A 338 -21.30 4.83 15.60
CA LEU A 338 -20.72 3.84 14.71
C LEU A 338 -21.84 3.38 13.78
N PRO A 339 -21.67 3.35 12.45
CA PRO A 339 -22.69 2.78 11.58
C PRO A 339 -22.97 1.34 12.00
N ASN A 340 -24.24 1.01 12.28
CA ASN A 340 -24.66 -0.36 12.62
C ASN A 340 -24.22 -1.39 11.56
N ALA A 341 -23.96 -0.94 10.33
CA ALA A 341 -23.44 -1.74 9.23
C ALA A 341 -22.16 -2.52 9.57
N ASP A 342 -21.22 -1.93 10.30
CA ASP A 342 -19.98 -2.63 10.67
C ASP A 342 -20.26 -3.77 11.67
N LEU A 343 -21.21 -3.56 12.59
CA LEU A 343 -21.65 -4.60 13.55
C LEU A 343 -22.39 -5.73 12.83
N TYR A 344 -23.23 -5.40 11.84
CA TYR A 344 -23.89 -6.41 11.02
C TYR A 344 -22.89 -7.22 10.19
N GLN A 345 -21.86 -6.57 9.64
CA GLN A 345 -20.78 -7.24 8.93
C GLN A 345 -20.00 -8.17 9.86
N ALA A 346 -19.61 -7.70 11.04
CA ALA A 346 -18.92 -8.52 12.05
C ALA A 346 -19.76 -9.73 12.50
N LEU A 347 -21.07 -9.54 12.66
CA LEU A 347 -22.00 -10.63 12.96
C LEU A 347 -22.10 -11.64 11.82
N ALA A 348 -22.16 -11.19 10.57
CA ALA A 348 -22.16 -12.08 9.41
C ALA A 348 -20.89 -12.94 9.36
N TYR A 349 -19.72 -12.35 9.63
CA TYR A 349 -18.45 -13.08 9.71
C TYR A 349 -18.47 -14.11 10.84
N ALA A 350 -18.91 -13.71 12.03
CA ALA A 350 -19.02 -14.63 13.16
C ALA A 350 -19.97 -15.80 12.87
N THR A 351 -21.09 -15.52 12.19
CA THR A 351 -22.09 -16.53 11.83
C THR A 351 -21.52 -17.54 10.84
N VAL A 352 -20.91 -17.08 9.74
CA VAL A 352 -20.36 -17.97 8.70
C VAL A 352 -19.22 -18.84 9.23
N LEU A 353 -18.40 -18.29 10.13
CA LEU A 353 -17.25 -19.00 10.70
C LEU A 353 -17.57 -19.77 11.98
N GLY A 354 -18.82 -19.74 12.47
CA GLY A 354 -19.23 -20.41 13.71
C GLY A 354 -18.55 -19.84 14.96
N LEU A 355 -18.21 -18.56 14.95
CA LEU A 355 -17.43 -17.89 16.00
C LEU A 355 -18.33 -17.28 17.08
N ARG A 356 -17.80 -17.27 18.31
CA ARG A 356 -18.42 -16.55 19.44
C ARG A 356 -17.93 -15.12 19.59
N GLU A 357 -16.83 -14.75 18.95
CA GLU A 357 -16.25 -13.43 19.09
C GLU A 357 -15.91 -12.84 17.73
N ALA A 358 -16.28 -11.56 17.56
CA ALA A 358 -15.86 -10.74 16.43
C ALA A 358 -15.39 -9.37 16.95
N HIS A 359 -14.31 -8.86 16.38
CA HIS A 359 -13.61 -7.68 16.85
C HIS A 359 -13.55 -6.64 15.74
N LEU A 360 -14.01 -5.43 16.03
CA LEU A 360 -13.90 -4.26 15.16
C LEU A 360 -12.85 -3.32 15.73
N VAL A 361 -11.86 -2.96 14.93
CA VAL A 361 -10.77 -2.04 15.32
C VAL A 361 -10.93 -0.74 14.54
N TYR A 362 -11.24 0.35 15.24
CA TYR A 362 -11.44 1.66 14.62
C TYR A 362 -10.23 2.56 14.79
N ALA A 363 -9.83 3.25 13.72
CA ALA A 363 -8.86 4.36 13.77
C ALA A 363 -9.47 5.61 14.42
N ALA A 364 -9.92 5.53 15.67
CA ALA A 364 -10.55 6.64 16.40
C ALA A 364 -9.67 7.06 17.58
N GLY A 365 -9.83 8.29 18.06
CA GLY A 365 -9.23 8.72 19.33
C GLY A 365 -9.63 7.80 20.49
N ARG A 366 -9.07 8.01 21.69
CA ARG A 366 -9.30 7.16 22.87
C ARG A 366 -10.78 7.09 23.25
N LEU A 367 -11.48 6.09 22.74
CA LEU A 367 -12.85 5.77 23.09
C LEU A 367 -12.86 4.52 23.97
N PRO A 368 -13.77 4.45 24.95
CA PRO A 368 -13.89 3.23 25.74
C PRO A 368 -14.31 2.08 24.84
N ARG A 369 -13.72 0.90 25.08
CA ARG A 369 -14.12 -0.36 24.46
C ARG A 369 -15.61 -0.58 24.68
N ARG A 370 -16.32 -1.00 23.63
CA ARG A 370 -17.74 -1.39 23.71
C ARG A 370 -17.89 -2.87 23.41
N VAL A 371 -18.83 -3.51 24.09
CA VAL A 371 -19.15 -4.92 23.91
C VAL A 371 -20.64 -5.05 23.67
N HIS A 372 -21.01 -5.76 22.60
CA HIS A 372 -22.40 -6.04 22.26
C HIS A 372 -22.62 -7.55 22.35
N GLU A 373 -23.52 -7.97 23.23
CA GLU A 373 -23.96 -9.36 23.29
C GLU A 373 -25.14 -9.56 22.34
N VAL A 374 -24.96 -10.43 21.35
CA VAL A 374 -25.90 -10.60 20.24
C VAL A 374 -27.10 -11.40 20.71
N ARG A 375 -28.29 -10.80 20.56
CA ARG A 375 -29.55 -11.48 20.86
C ARG A 375 -29.82 -12.57 19.81
N GLY A 376 -30.35 -13.72 20.26
CA GLY A 376 -30.76 -14.81 19.37
C GLY A 376 -29.66 -15.79 18.95
N THR A 377 -28.38 -15.51 19.21
CA THR A 377 -27.30 -16.49 18.96
C THR A 377 -27.25 -17.54 20.08
N PRO A 378 -26.94 -18.82 19.79
CA PRO A 378 -26.88 -19.87 20.81
C PRO A 378 -25.85 -19.52 21.90
N ALA A 379 -26.19 -19.86 23.16
CA ALA A 379 -25.25 -19.73 24.26
C ALA A 379 -24.18 -20.84 24.19
N GLY A 380 -22.94 -20.50 24.52
CA GLY A 380 -21.85 -21.46 24.66
C GLY A 380 -21.93 -22.29 25.94
N PRO A 381 -20.99 -23.23 26.15
CA PRO A 381 -20.84 -24.00 27.39
C PRO A 381 -20.66 -23.14 28.63
N ASP A 382 -20.13 -21.92 28.46
CA ASP A 382 -19.94 -20.89 29.48
C ASP A 382 -21.19 -20.02 29.69
N GLY A 383 -22.31 -20.33 29.02
CA GLY A 383 -23.56 -19.59 29.07
C GLY A 383 -23.56 -18.29 28.27
N ARG A 384 -22.46 -17.94 27.59
CA ARG A 384 -22.31 -16.65 26.89
C ARG A 384 -22.72 -16.75 25.42
N ARG A 385 -23.40 -15.72 24.92
CA ARG A 385 -23.75 -15.59 23.50
C ARG A 385 -22.60 -14.99 22.68
N THR A 386 -22.78 -14.92 21.37
CA THR A 386 -21.82 -14.25 20.48
C THR A 386 -21.64 -12.79 20.91
N ARG A 387 -20.39 -12.33 20.97
CA ARG A 387 -20.01 -10.98 21.37
C ARG A 387 -19.30 -10.24 20.25
N LEU A 388 -19.72 -9.00 20.02
CA LEU A 388 -19.05 -8.07 19.11
C LEU A 388 -18.30 -7.03 19.93
N TYR A 389 -16.99 -6.97 19.78
CA TYR A 389 -16.13 -6.01 20.47
C TYR A 389 -15.79 -4.85 19.55
N GLN A 390 -15.86 -3.64 20.07
CA GLN A 390 -15.39 -2.44 19.37
C GLN A 390 -14.21 -1.84 20.13
N HIS A 391 -13.07 -1.80 19.46
CA HIS A 391 -11.80 -1.26 19.94
C HIS A 391 -11.51 0.05 19.22
N SER A 392 -10.83 0.98 19.89
CA SER A 392 -10.32 2.21 19.26
C SER A 392 -8.80 2.23 19.33
N LEU A 393 -8.18 2.56 18.20
CA LEU A 393 -6.75 2.76 18.08
C LEU A 393 -6.46 4.24 17.79
N ASP A 394 -5.88 4.91 18.78
CA ASP A 394 -5.56 6.34 18.73
C ASP A 394 -4.33 6.58 17.85
N LEU A 395 -4.57 6.95 16.59
CA LEU A 395 -3.52 7.25 15.62
C LEU A 395 -2.71 8.52 15.95
N ALA A 396 -3.13 9.35 16.91
CA ALA A 396 -2.35 10.51 17.35
C ALA A 396 -1.23 10.12 18.34
N GLY A 397 -1.45 9.07 19.15
CA GLY A 397 -0.53 8.62 20.21
C GLY A 397 0.75 7.96 19.70
N GLU A 398 1.83 7.91 20.48
CA GLU A 398 3.14 7.41 20.02
C GLU A 398 3.10 5.98 19.43
N PRO A 399 3.90 5.64 18.40
CA PRO A 399 3.93 4.31 17.78
C PRO A 399 3.92 3.13 18.76
N ARG A 400 4.72 3.22 19.84
CA ARG A 400 4.79 2.19 20.89
C ARG A 400 3.45 1.95 21.57
N GLN A 401 2.64 2.99 21.76
CA GLN A 401 1.32 2.88 22.39
C GLN A 401 0.35 2.12 21.47
N LEU A 402 0.38 2.40 20.16
CA LEU A 402 -0.45 1.66 19.20
C LEU A 402 -0.10 0.18 19.20
N LEU A 403 1.19 -0.14 19.15
CA LEU A 403 1.67 -1.53 19.17
C LEU A 403 1.32 -2.23 20.50
N ALA A 404 1.42 -1.53 21.63
CA ALA A 404 0.99 -2.05 22.92
C ALA A 404 -0.51 -2.38 22.94
N THR A 405 -1.37 -1.48 22.44
CA THR A 405 -2.81 -1.73 22.34
C THR A 405 -3.13 -2.95 21.46
N LEU A 406 -2.42 -3.14 20.36
CA LEU A 406 -2.58 -4.34 19.53
C LEU A 406 -2.04 -5.61 20.21
N GLY A 407 -0.98 -5.48 21.02
CA GLY A 407 -0.46 -6.55 21.87
C GLY A 407 -1.47 -7.01 22.93
N GLU A 408 -2.13 -6.07 23.61
CA GLU A 408 -3.22 -6.33 24.57
C GLU A 408 -4.43 -6.98 23.88
N LEU A 409 -4.79 -6.53 22.67
CA LEU A 409 -5.82 -7.18 21.88
C LEU A 409 -5.45 -8.61 21.53
N ALA A 410 -4.20 -8.88 21.14
CA ALA A 410 -3.70 -10.23 20.89
C ALA A 410 -3.71 -11.10 22.16
N GLU A 411 -3.44 -10.54 23.35
CA GLU A 411 -3.60 -11.25 24.63
C GLU A 411 -5.04 -11.69 24.85
N GLN A 412 -5.98 -10.79 24.62
CA GLN A 412 -7.40 -11.09 24.78
C GLN A 412 -7.82 -12.21 23.82
N LEU A 413 -7.37 -12.17 22.57
CA LEU A 413 -7.63 -13.19 21.55
C LEU A 413 -7.01 -14.54 21.90
N ALA A 414 -5.82 -14.54 22.55
CA ALA A 414 -5.16 -15.75 23.00
C ALA A 414 -5.79 -16.36 24.27
N GLY A 415 -6.30 -15.54 25.19
CA GLY A 415 -6.96 -15.99 26.41
C GLY A 415 -8.26 -16.76 26.18
N GLY A 416 -8.79 -16.75 24.94
CA GLY A 416 -9.93 -17.58 24.52
C GLY A 416 -9.54 -18.93 23.88
N ALA A 417 -8.24 -19.20 23.68
CA ALA A 417 -7.78 -20.44 23.06
C ALA A 417 -7.69 -21.57 24.09
N PRO A 418 -8.21 -22.78 23.81
CA PRO A 418 -7.90 -23.95 24.63
C PRO A 418 -6.38 -24.22 24.54
N LEU A 419 -5.75 -24.48 25.69
CA LEU A 419 -4.36 -24.91 25.75
C LEU A 419 -4.22 -26.25 25.00
N PRO A 420 -3.16 -26.45 24.18
CA PRO A 420 -2.85 -27.77 23.65
C PRO A 420 -2.44 -28.69 24.81
N ASP A 421 -3.03 -29.88 24.85
CA ASP A 421 -2.68 -30.98 25.78
C ASP A 421 -1.23 -31.45 25.63
#